data_AF-A0A9E0VN33-F1
#
_entry.id   AF-A0A9E0VN33-F1
#
_cell.length_a   1.000
_cell.length_b   1.000
_cell.length_c   1.000
_cell.angle_alpha   90.00
_cell.angle_beta   90.00
_cell.angle_gamma   90.00
#
_symmetry.space_group_name_H-M   'P 1'
#
loop_
_entity.id
_entity.type
_entity.pdbx_description
1 polymer ?
#
loop_
_entity_poly.entity_id
_entity_poly.type
_entity_poly.pdbx_seq_one_letter_code
_entity_poly.pdbx_strand_id
1 'polypeptide(L)'
;MAKSSAQSVSDSFSKILSEIKAGKFRYFYVLSGDEPYYGDIISKEIMDRALTPEEQGFNQLLLYGNDTDSRQVAEAARRYPMMAQRQLVVVREAQLLKNLDPIEMYIQQPLPSTILVLLFTGKQLDKRTRFYKSATSSRDGYLLESVQLRDYEVPGWIVNYLAGRNLTIESRAAAMLAEYSGAELRKLTVQLDKIL
;
A
#
# COMPACT_ATOMS: atom_id res chain seq x y z
N MET A 1 -7.28 -17.77 14.29
CA MET A 1 -7.04 -16.95 13.08
C MET A 1 -6.61 -15.58 13.57
N ALA A 2 -5.35 -15.20 13.35
CA ALA A 2 -4.80 -13.97 13.89
C ALA A 2 -5.46 -12.77 13.20
N LYS A 3 -6.13 -11.91 13.96
CA LYS A 3 -6.45 -10.56 13.50
C LYS A 3 -5.12 -9.90 13.15
N SER A 4 -5.00 -9.32 11.95
CA SER A 4 -3.86 -8.44 11.64
C SER A 4 -3.88 -7.34 12.70
N SER A 5 -2.92 -7.36 13.62
CA SER A 5 -2.82 -6.35 14.67
C SER A 5 -2.21 -5.09 14.06
N ALA A 6 -2.53 -3.91 14.60
CA ALA A 6 -1.97 -2.65 14.12
C ALA A 6 -0.42 -2.67 14.11
N GLN A 7 0.19 -3.38 15.07
CA GLN A 7 1.64 -3.62 15.10
C GLN A 7 2.13 -4.40 13.87
N SER A 8 1.46 -5.49 13.50
CA SER A 8 1.83 -6.30 12.33
C SER A 8 1.73 -5.51 11.02
N VAL A 9 0.78 -4.58 10.94
CA VAL A 9 0.64 -3.67 9.79
C VAL A 9 1.81 -2.69 9.75
N SER A 10 2.17 -2.08 10.88
CA SER A 10 3.29 -1.14 10.99
C SER A 10 4.63 -1.80 10.62
N ASP A 11 4.86 -3.04 11.08
CA ASP A 11 6.09 -3.79 10.78
C ASP A 11 6.16 -4.13 9.27
N SER A 12 5.04 -4.60 8.70
CA SER A 12 4.95 -4.91 7.26
C SER A 12 5.12 -3.66 6.40
N PHE A 13 4.51 -2.54 6.80
CA PHE A 13 4.67 -1.25 6.15
C PHE A 13 6.11 -0.77 6.17
N SER A 14 6.78 -0.82 7.33
CA SER A 14 8.18 -0.42 7.48
C SER A 14 9.09 -1.27 6.60
N LYS A 15 8.85 -2.59 6.55
CA LYS A 15 9.57 -3.50 5.65
C LYS A 15 9.37 -3.12 4.17
N ILE A 16 8.12 -2.96 3.73
CA ILE A 16 7.79 -2.62 2.34
C ILE A 16 8.46 -1.29 1.95
N LEU A 17 8.37 -0.26 2.81
CA LEU A 17 9.02 1.02 2.57
C LEU A 17 10.55 0.92 2.51
N SER A 18 11.16 0.11 3.37
CA SER A 18 12.62 -0.11 3.32
C SER A 18 13.06 -0.76 2.01
N GLU A 19 12.29 -1.72 1.49
CA GLU A 19 12.58 -2.36 0.19
C GLU A 19 12.41 -1.37 -0.97
N ILE A 20 11.32 -0.58 -0.97
CA ILE A 20 11.08 0.47 -1.98
C ILE A 20 12.20 1.53 -1.97
N LYS A 21 12.60 2.00 -0.79
CA LYS A 21 13.71 2.97 -0.65
C LYS A 21 15.05 2.40 -1.11
N ALA A 22 15.24 1.09 -0.99
CA ALA A 22 16.41 0.38 -1.53
C ALA A 22 16.30 0.06 -3.04
N GLY A 23 15.25 0.52 -3.73
CA GLY A 23 15.00 0.26 -5.15
C GLY A 23 14.57 -1.17 -5.46
N LYS A 24 14.17 -1.95 -4.45
CA LYS A 24 13.71 -3.34 -4.58
C LYS A 24 12.19 -3.34 -4.70
N PHE A 25 11.72 -3.35 -5.94
CA PHE A 25 10.29 -3.43 -6.24
C PHE A 25 9.83 -4.87 -6.49
N ARG A 26 8.61 -5.17 -6.05
CA ARG A 26 7.89 -6.41 -6.37
C ARG A 26 6.97 -6.18 -7.56
N TYR A 27 6.52 -7.26 -8.19
CA TYR A 27 5.74 -7.19 -9.42
C TYR A 27 4.29 -6.77 -9.17
N PHE A 28 3.79 -6.93 -7.94
CA PHE A 28 2.50 -6.36 -7.55
C PHE A 28 2.41 -5.99 -6.07
N TYR A 29 1.51 -5.06 -5.77
CA TYR A 29 1.20 -4.55 -4.44
C TYR A 29 -0.33 -4.45 -4.34
N VAL A 30 -0.91 -5.26 -3.46
CA VAL A 30 -2.33 -5.17 -3.09
C VAL A 30 -2.40 -4.45 -1.76
N LEU A 31 -2.93 -3.24 -1.77
CA LEU A 31 -3.00 -2.36 -0.62
C LEU A 31 -4.49 -2.20 -0.29
N SER A 32 -4.93 -2.80 0.81
CA SER A 32 -6.33 -2.84 1.19
C SER A 32 -6.51 -2.52 2.65
N GLY A 33 -7.71 -2.11 3.04
CA GLY A 33 -8.04 -1.93 4.45
C GLY A 33 -8.82 -0.67 4.76
N ASP A 34 -9.18 -0.55 6.03
CA ASP A 34 -10.02 0.54 6.54
C ASP A 34 -9.20 1.83 6.73
N GLU A 35 -7.89 1.70 6.92
CA GLU A 35 -6.97 2.81 7.13
C GLU A 35 -6.16 3.10 5.85
N PRO A 36 -6.54 4.10 5.03
CA PRO A 36 -5.90 4.34 3.73
C PRO A 36 -4.46 4.87 3.84
N TYR A 37 -4.08 5.43 4.99
CA TYR A 37 -2.79 6.07 5.21
C TYR A 37 -1.58 5.27 4.70
N TYR A 38 -1.48 3.99 5.09
CA TYR A 38 -0.32 3.16 4.71
C TYR A 38 -0.28 2.86 3.21
N GLY A 39 -1.44 2.57 2.61
CA GLY A 39 -1.56 2.27 1.19
C GLY A 39 -1.18 3.47 0.34
N ASP A 40 -1.65 4.66 0.72
CA ASP A 40 -1.35 5.90 0.00
C ASP A 40 0.14 6.24 0.02
N ILE A 41 0.81 6.07 1.17
CA ILE A 41 2.25 6.33 1.28
C ILE A 41 3.03 5.32 0.44
N ILE A 42 2.72 4.03 0.51
CA ILE A 42 3.39 3.03 -0.32
C ILE A 42 3.18 3.33 -1.80
N SER A 43 1.95 3.61 -2.21
CA SER A 43 1.65 3.93 -3.61
C SER A 43 2.42 5.18 -4.07
N LYS A 44 2.50 6.22 -3.23
CA LYS A 44 3.26 7.43 -3.54
C LYS A 44 4.75 7.13 -3.69
N GLU A 45 5.36 6.44 -2.74
CA GLU A 45 6.78 6.10 -2.80
C GLU A 45 7.12 5.19 -4.00
N ILE A 46 6.20 4.31 -4.41
CA ILE A 46 6.35 3.54 -5.65
C ILE A 46 6.28 4.47 -6.86
N MET A 47 5.28 5.35 -6.96
CA MET A 47 5.16 6.29 -8.08
C MET A 47 6.38 7.20 -8.22
N ASP A 48 6.94 7.66 -7.10
CA ASP A 48 8.05 8.61 -7.07
C ASP A 48 9.41 7.95 -7.37
N ARG A 49 9.55 6.63 -7.18
CA ARG A 49 10.85 5.93 -7.27
C ARG A 49 10.92 4.79 -8.29
N ALA A 50 9.78 4.24 -8.72
CA ALA A 50 9.76 3.08 -9.60
C ALA A 50 10.25 3.40 -11.01
N LEU A 51 10.06 4.65 -11.45
CA LEU A 51 10.37 5.17 -12.78
C LEU A 51 11.04 6.53 -12.64
N THR A 52 11.94 6.86 -13.58
CA THR A 52 12.45 8.23 -13.69
C THR A 52 11.38 9.16 -14.26
N PRO A 53 11.47 10.49 -14.05
CA PRO A 53 10.51 11.45 -14.60
C PRO A 53 10.32 11.31 -16.12
N GLU A 54 11.37 10.93 -16.85
CA GLU A 54 11.34 10.73 -18.30
C GLU A 54 10.60 9.44 -18.68
N GLU A 55 10.71 8.39 -17.87
CA GLU A 55 10.05 7.09 -18.10
C GLU A 55 8.55 7.15 -17.77
N GLN A 56 8.16 7.98 -16.79
CA GLN A 56 6.77 8.07 -16.31
C GLN A 56 5.76 8.36 -17.44
N GLY A 57 6.10 9.24 -18.38
CA GLY A 57 5.18 9.64 -19.46
C GLY A 57 4.71 8.49 -20.36
N PHE A 58 5.50 7.41 -20.47
CA PHE A 58 5.20 6.26 -21.33
C PHE A 58 4.95 4.97 -20.54
N ASN A 59 5.53 4.86 -19.35
CA ASN A 59 5.55 3.63 -18.57
C ASN A 59 4.71 3.70 -17.29
N GLN A 60 4.07 4.84 -16.99
CA GLN A 60 3.12 4.96 -15.90
C GLN A 60 1.68 5.03 -16.41
N LEU A 61 0.82 4.16 -15.89
CA LEU A 61 -0.60 4.16 -16.17
C LEU A 61 -1.38 4.27 -14.86
N LEU A 62 -2.17 5.34 -14.72
CA LEU A 62 -3.09 5.52 -13.60
C LEU A 62 -4.52 5.22 -14.06
N LEU A 63 -5.15 4.26 -13.40
CA LEU A 63 -6.52 3.82 -13.64
C LEU A 63 -7.37 4.03 -12.37
N TYR A 64 -8.67 4.19 -12.57
CA TYR A 64 -9.65 4.31 -11.50
C TYR A 64 -10.66 3.17 -11.61
N GLY A 65 -10.96 2.50 -10.50
CA GLY A 65 -11.80 1.30 -10.47
C GLY A 65 -13.23 1.52 -10.97
N ASN A 66 -13.73 2.76 -10.94
CA ASN A 66 -15.05 3.10 -11.48
C ASN A 66 -15.08 3.17 -13.01
N ASP A 67 -13.95 3.50 -13.63
CA ASP A 67 -13.86 3.80 -15.07
C ASP A 67 -13.12 2.70 -15.86
N THR A 68 -12.67 1.64 -15.17
CA THR A 68 -11.93 0.53 -15.75
C THR A 68 -12.55 -0.80 -15.33
N ASP A 69 -12.30 -1.85 -16.11
CA ASP A 69 -12.59 -3.22 -15.70
C ASP A 69 -11.32 -4.03 -15.39
N SER A 70 -11.48 -5.14 -14.67
CA SER A 70 -10.36 -6.00 -14.27
C SER A 70 -9.60 -6.64 -15.44
N ARG A 71 -10.25 -6.85 -16.59
CA ARG A 71 -9.60 -7.39 -17.79
C ARG A 71 -8.67 -6.35 -18.39
N GLN A 72 -9.12 -5.10 -18.51
CA GLN A 72 -8.30 -3.98 -18.96
C GLN A 72 -7.07 -3.77 -18.08
N VAL A 73 -7.24 -3.85 -16.75
CA VAL A 73 -6.11 -3.77 -15.79
C VAL A 73 -5.11 -4.90 -16.04
N ALA A 74 -5.58 -6.15 -16.16
CA ALA A 74 -4.73 -7.30 -16.40
C ALA A 74 -4.01 -7.23 -17.76
N GLU A 75 -4.69 -6.74 -18.80
CA GLU A 75 -4.10 -6.53 -20.12
C GLU A 75 -3.05 -5.42 -20.12
N ALA A 76 -3.32 -4.30 -19.45
CA ALA A 76 -2.36 -3.22 -19.27
C ALA A 76 -1.10 -3.71 -18.54
N ALA A 77 -1.28 -4.49 -17.47
CA ALA A 77 -0.18 -5.04 -16.69
C ALA A 77 0.69 -6.05 -17.47
N ARG A 78 0.16 -6.66 -18.54
CA ARG A 78 0.91 -7.56 -19.43
C ARG A 78 1.68 -6.86 -20.54
N ARG A 79 1.54 -5.54 -20.70
CA ARG A 79 2.31 -4.80 -21.69
C ARG A 79 3.80 -4.79 -21.32
N TYR A 80 4.68 -4.70 -22.30
CA TYR A 80 6.09 -4.48 -22.04
C TYR A 80 6.36 -2.98 -21.91
N PRO A 81 7.27 -2.56 -21.01
CA PRO A 81 7.67 -1.16 -20.93
C PRO A 81 8.33 -0.70 -22.23
N MET A 82 8.16 0.58 -22.54
CA MET A 82 8.79 1.24 -23.68
C MET A 82 10.07 1.93 -23.21
N MET A 83 11.22 1.45 -23.72
CA MET A 83 12.54 2.04 -23.45
C MET A 83 12.89 2.17 -21.96
N ALA A 84 12.28 1.37 -21.09
CA ALA A 84 12.48 1.36 -19.65
C ALA A 84 12.60 -0.08 -19.14
N GLN A 85 13.16 -0.26 -17.94
CA GLN A 85 13.25 -1.59 -17.33
C GLN A 85 11.89 -2.12 -16.85
N ARG A 86 10.98 -1.21 -16.48
CA ARG A 86 9.71 -1.53 -15.83
C ARG A 86 8.60 -0.59 -16.29
N GLN A 87 7.36 -1.03 -16.17
CA GLN A 87 6.18 -0.18 -16.20
C GLN A 87 5.46 -0.22 -14.85
N LEU A 88 4.73 0.85 -14.55
CA LEU A 88 3.96 1.03 -13.34
C LEU A 88 2.48 1.20 -13.69
N VAL A 89 1.64 0.26 -13.25
CA VAL A 89 0.19 0.33 -13.38
C VAL A 89 -0.40 0.54 -12.00
N VAL A 90 -1.04 1.68 -11.76
CA VAL A 90 -1.69 2.00 -10.48
C VAL A 90 -3.19 2.05 -10.68
N VAL A 91 -3.93 1.27 -9.91
CA VAL A 91 -5.40 1.29 -9.89
C VAL A 91 -5.87 1.84 -8.56
N ARG A 92 -6.44 3.04 -8.60
CA ARG A 92 -7.11 3.67 -7.46
C ARG A 92 -8.55 3.19 -7.35
N GLU A 93 -9.07 3.15 -6.14
CA GLU A 93 -10.43 2.71 -5.86
C GLU A 93 -10.76 1.31 -6.42
N ALA A 94 -9.78 0.40 -6.34
CA ALA A 94 -9.87 -0.95 -6.90
C ALA A 94 -11.05 -1.76 -6.32
N GLN A 95 -11.62 -1.34 -5.18
CA GLN A 95 -12.84 -1.92 -4.62
C GLN A 95 -14.06 -1.82 -5.53
N LEU A 96 -14.06 -0.87 -6.48
CA LEU A 96 -15.15 -0.62 -7.43
C LEU A 96 -15.05 -1.54 -8.66
N LEU A 97 -13.91 -2.21 -8.86
CA LEU A 97 -13.74 -3.16 -9.96
C LEU A 97 -14.73 -4.31 -9.84
N LYS A 98 -15.41 -4.59 -10.94
CA LYS A 98 -16.28 -5.76 -11.07
C LYS A 98 -15.42 -6.97 -11.44
N ASN A 99 -15.59 -8.06 -10.68
CA ASN A 99 -14.91 -9.34 -10.86
C ASN A 99 -13.37 -9.26 -10.88
N LEU A 100 -12.70 -9.72 -9.82
CA LEU A 100 -11.23 -9.70 -9.72
C LEU A 100 -10.55 -10.90 -10.42
N ASP A 101 -11.29 -11.86 -10.98
CA ASP A 101 -10.72 -13.08 -11.58
C ASP A 101 -9.61 -12.81 -12.61
N PRO A 102 -9.72 -11.84 -13.55
CA PRO A 102 -8.66 -11.58 -14.53
C PRO A 102 -7.35 -11.11 -13.88
N ILE A 103 -7.46 -10.32 -12.81
CA ILE A 103 -6.32 -9.82 -12.04
C ILE A 103 -5.74 -10.96 -11.19
N GLU A 104 -6.59 -11.80 -10.59
CA GLU A 104 -6.16 -13.02 -9.90
C GLU A 104 -5.28 -13.89 -10.81
N MET A 105 -5.74 -14.17 -12.03
CA MET A 105 -4.99 -14.97 -12.99
C MET A 105 -3.65 -14.31 -13.36
N TYR A 106 -3.60 -12.98 -13.40
CA TYR A 106 -2.37 -12.24 -13.64
C TYR A 106 -1.39 -12.35 -12.47
N ILE A 107 -1.82 -12.14 -11.22
CA ILE A 107 -0.91 -12.16 -10.05
C ILE A 107 -0.32 -13.55 -9.75
N GLN A 108 -0.88 -14.62 -10.32
CA GLN A 108 -0.32 -15.97 -10.25
C GLN A 108 0.92 -16.12 -11.15
N GLN A 109 1.01 -15.34 -12.23
CA GLN A 109 2.15 -15.30 -13.13
C GLN A 109 2.39 -13.86 -13.59
N PRO A 110 2.82 -12.98 -12.67
CA PRO A 110 3.01 -11.57 -12.98
C PRO A 110 4.20 -11.36 -13.90
N LEU A 111 4.15 -10.31 -14.72
CA LEU A 111 5.26 -9.97 -15.60
C LEU A 111 6.37 -9.29 -14.78
N PRO A 112 7.64 -9.75 -14.83
CA PRO A 112 8.72 -9.17 -14.03
C PRO A 112 9.03 -7.70 -14.34
N SER A 113 8.65 -7.24 -15.53
CA SER A 113 8.80 -5.85 -15.98
C SER A 113 7.62 -4.96 -15.61
N THR A 114 6.68 -5.41 -14.79
CA THR A 114 5.50 -4.63 -14.39
C THR A 114 5.42 -4.56 -12.88
N ILE A 115 5.12 -3.36 -12.38
CA ILE A 115 4.72 -3.12 -10.99
C ILE A 115 3.24 -2.76 -11.01
N LEU A 116 2.38 -3.69 -10.56
CA LEU A 116 0.94 -3.47 -10.45
C LEU A 116 0.58 -3.05 -9.02
N VAL A 117 0.04 -1.85 -8.83
CA VAL A 117 -0.43 -1.36 -7.52
C VAL A 117 -1.95 -1.28 -7.52
N LEU A 118 -2.61 -2.01 -6.62
CA LEU A 118 -4.06 -2.00 -6.42
C LEU A 118 -4.39 -1.37 -5.08
N LEU A 119 -5.08 -0.23 -5.10
CA LEU A 119 -5.51 0.50 -3.90
C LEU A 119 -6.99 0.25 -3.63
N PHE A 120 -7.28 -0.58 -2.63
CA PHE A 120 -8.62 -0.82 -2.10
C PHE A 120 -8.84 0.09 -0.89
N THR A 121 -9.41 1.27 -1.13
CA THR A 121 -9.62 2.29 -0.10
C THR A 121 -10.84 1.96 0.75
N GLY A 122 -10.67 1.85 2.07
CA GLY A 122 -11.78 1.66 3.02
C GLY A 122 -12.46 0.29 2.92
N LYS A 123 -11.78 -0.72 2.37
CA LYS A 123 -12.34 -2.05 2.18
C LYS A 123 -11.30 -3.13 2.44
N GLN A 124 -11.61 -4.05 3.35
CA GLN A 124 -10.86 -5.29 3.50
C GLN A 124 -11.26 -6.32 2.43
N LEU A 125 -10.29 -7.12 2.00
CA LEU A 125 -10.52 -8.18 1.04
C LEU A 125 -11.15 -9.40 1.72
N ASP A 126 -12.05 -10.09 1.02
CA ASP A 126 -12.59 -11.35 1.52
C ASP A 126 -11.52 -12.44 1.47
N LYS A 127 -11.10 -12.89 2.66
CA LYS A 127 -10.03 -13.88 2.87
C LYS A 127 -10.34 -15.26 2.31
N ARG A 128 -11.61 -15.54 1.99
CA ARG A 128 -12.05 -16.80 1.38
C ARG A 128 -11.79 -16.83 -0.13
N THR A 129 -11.71 -15.66 -0.75
CA THR A 129 -11.52 -15.51 -2.20
C THR A 129 -10.18 -16.10 -2.64
N ARG A 130 -10.15 -16.57 -3.89
CA ARG A 130 -8.92 -17.08 -4.49
C ARG A 130 -7.92 -15.95 -4.71
N PHE A 131 -8.36 -14.79 -5.19
CA PHE A 131 -7.57 -13.55 -5.24
C PHE A 131 -6.77 -13.28 -3.96
N TYR A 132 -7.43 -13.26 -2.80
CA TYR A 132 -6.75 -13.04 -1.51
C TYR A 132 -5.67 -14.10 -1.24
N LYS A 133 -5.99 -15.38 -1.46
CA LYS A 133 -5.06 -16.49 -1.23
C LYS A 133 -3.86 -16.44 -2.17
N SER A 134 -4.08 -16.13 -3.45
CA SER A 134 -3.02 -15.96 -4.44
C SER A 134 -2.12 -14.77 -4.09
N ALA A 135 -2.70 -13.63 -3.73
CA ALA A 135 -1.96 -12.43 -3.33
C ALA A 135 -1.13 -12.66 -2.05
N THR A 136 -1.67 -13.39 -1.08
CA THR A 136 -0.98 -13.68 0.20
C THR A 136 0.15 -14.70 0.05
N SER A 137 -0.05 -15.70 -0.81
CA SER A 137 0.88 -16.85 -0.92
C SER A 137 2.02 -16.59 -1.91
N SER A 138 1.88 -15.56 -2.76
CA SER A 138 2.90 -15.20 -3.74
C SER A 138 4.11 -14.52 -3.09
N ARG A 139 5.30 -14.87 -3.57
CA ARG A 139 6.55 -14.18 -3.21
C ARG A 139 6.87 -13.01 -4.15
N ASP A 140 6.09 -12.87 -5.21
CA ASP A 140 6.30 -11.92 -6.28
C ASP A 140 5.60 -10.57 -6.03
N GLY A 141 4.85 -10.47 -4.94
CA GLY A 141 4.11 -9.27 -4.56
C GLY A 141 3.89 -9.15 -3.06
N TYR A 142 3.28 -8.04 -2.66
CA TYR A 142 2.84 -7.79 -1.29
C TYR A 142 1.33 -7.66 -1.22
N LEU A 143 0.73 -8.22 -0.17
CA LEU A 143 -0.60 -7.84 0.30
C LEU A 143 -0.44 -7.15 1.66
N LEU A 144 -0.86 -5.90 1.74
CA LEU A 144 -0.97 -5.16 2.99
C LEU A 144 -2.44 -4.91 3.29
N GLU A 145 -2.90 -5.44 4.42
CA GLU A 145 -4.23 -5.16 4.97
C GLU A 145 -4.09 -4.20 6.14
N SER A 146 -4.42 -2.93 5.92
CA SER A 146 -4.47 -1.94 6.98
C SER A 146 -5.76 -2.08 7.80
N VAL A 147 -5.61 -1.95 9.11
CA VAL A 147 -6.72 -1.92 10.04
C VAL A 147 -6.76 -0.56 10.70
N GLN A 148 -7.96 -0.03 10.93
CA GLN A 148 -8.11 1.18 11.70
C GLN A 148 -7.55 0.95 13.11
N LEU A 149 -6.71 1.88 13.57
CA LEU A 149 -6.18 1.85 14.92
C LEU A 149 -7.30 2.09 15.93
N ARG A 150 -7.24 1.36 17.03
CA ARG A 150 -8.08 1.66 18.20
C ARG A 150 -7.39 2.70 19.05
N ASP A 151 -8.15 3.50 19.80
CA ASP A 151 -7.60 4.61 20.58
C ASP A 151 -6.45 4.19 21.51
N TYR A 152 -6.51 3.00 22.11
CA TYR A 152 -5.45 2.48 22.97
C TYR A 152 -4.17 2.06 22.22
N GLU A 153 -4.24 1.84 20.90
CA GLU A 153 -3.10 1.46 20.06
C GLU A 153 -2.37 2.71 19.51
N VAL A 154 -3.04 3.86 19.48
CA VAL A 154 -2.51 5.12 18.95
C VAL A 154 -1.21 5.56 19.65
N PRO A 155 -1.08 5.54 21.00
CA PRO A 155 0.16 5.94 21.66
C PRO A 155 1.36 5.09 21.23
N GLY A 156 1.18 3.76 21.14
CA GLY A 156 2.23 2.85 20.68
C GLY A 156 2.60 3.09 19.21
N TRP A 157 1.61 3.41 18.38
CA TRP A 157 1.83 3.81 17.00
C TRP A 157 2.66 5.09 16.88
N ILE A 158 2.38 6.12 17.68
CA ILE A 158 3.14 7.38 17.69
C ILE A 158 4.62 7.13 18.01
N VAL A 159 4.88 6.32 19.05
CA VAL A 159 6.25 5.96 19.44
C VAL A 159 6.98 5.29 18.28
N ASN A 160 6.36 4.31 17.62
CA ASN A 160 6.95 3.62 16.47
C ASN A 160 7.16 4.55 15.27
N TYR A 161 6.21 5.46 15.02
CA TYR A 161 6.30 6.44 13.94
C TYR A 161 7.50 7.38 14.11
N LEU A 162 7.70 7.91 15.32
CA LEU A 162 8.83 8.78 15.63
C LEU A 162 10.16 8.01 15.67
N ALA A 163 10.15 6.77 16.17
CA ALA A 163 11.33 5.91 16.16
C ALA A 163 11.84 5.66 14.73
N GLY A 164 10.94 5.50 13.75
CA GLY A 164 11.28 5.39 12.33
C GLY A 164 11.95 6.63 11.73
N ARG A 165 11.92 7.77 12.44
CA ARG A 165 12.59 9.03 12.08
C ARG A 165 13.80 9.33 12.98
N ASN A 166 14.27 8.35 13.74
CA ASN A 166 15.33 8.49 14.74
C ASN A 166 14.98 9.48 15.87
N LEU A 167 13.69 9.60 16.20
CA LEU A 167 13.20 10.46 17.28
C LEU A 167 12.56 9.62 18.38
N THR A 168 12.59 10.13 19.60
CA THR A 168 11.97 9.50 20.77
C THR A 168 10.95 10.45 21.38
N ILE A 169 9.93 9.86 22.00
CA ILE A 169 8.90 10.60 22.72
C ILE A 169 8.66 9.91 24.06
N GLU A 170 8.42 10.71 25.09
CA GLU A 170 8.01 10.17 26.39
C GLU A 170 6.60 9.56 26.30
N SER A 171 6.38 8.42 26.96
CA SER A 171 5.09 7.71 26.92
C SER A 171 3.91 8.59 27.33
N ARG A 172 4.12 9.52 28.27
CA ARG A 172 3.09 10.49 28.70
C ARG A 172 2.75 11.48 27.59
N ALA A 173 3.74 12.01 26.87
CA ALA A 173 3.52 12.92 25.75
C ALA A 173 2.83 12.21 24.57
N ALA A 174 3.20 10.96 24.28
CA ALA A 174 2.52 10.14 23.27
C ALA A 174 1.04 9.90 23.62
N ALA A 175 0.73 9.63 24.90
CA ALA A 175 -0.66 9.47 25.35
C ALA A 175 -1.47 10.76 25.20
N MET A 176 -0.90 11.92 25.56
CA MET A 176 -1.57 13.22 25.41
C MET A 176 -1.83 13.57 23.94
N LEU A 177 -0.88 13.27 23.04
CA LEU A 177 -1.06 13.50 21.60
C LEU A 177 -2.13 12.57 21.00
N ALA A 178 -2.20 11.33 21.47
CA ALA A 178 -3.24 10.37 21.08
C ALA A 178 -4.63 10.85 21.50
N GLU A 179 -4.77 11.36 22.73
CA GLU A 179 -6.04 11.89 23.25
C GLU A 179 -6.52 13.12 22.46
N TYR A 180 -5.60 14.00 22.05
CA TYR A 180 -5.93 15.20 21.29
C TYR A 180 -6.26 14.93 19.81
N SER A 181 -5.55 13.98 19.18
CA SER A 181 -5.64 13.73 17.73
C SER A 181 -6.64 12.62 17.36
N GLY A 182 -6.99 11.76 18.32
CA GLY A 182 -7.81 10.56 18.08
C GLY A 182 -7.11 9.52 17.21
N ALA A 183 -7.89 8.56 16.70
CA ALA A 183 -7.39 7.45 15.87
C ALA A 183 -7.22 7.77 14.37
N GLU A 184 -7.31 9.04 13.95
CA GLU A 184 -7.16 9.43 12.55
C GLU A 184 -5.68 9.64 12.17
N LEU A 185 -5.05 8.62 11.58
CA LEU A 185 -3.61 8.64 11.28
C LEU A 185 -3.17 9.82 10.42
N ARG A 186 -3.93 10.15 9.37
CA ARG A 186 -3.59 11.28 8.48
C ARG A 186 -3.52 12.61 9.23
N LYS A 187 -4.45 12.86 10.17
CA LYS A 187 -4.43 14.07 10.98
C LYS A 187 -3.25 14.04 11.95
N LEU A 188 -3.06 12.88 12.58
CA LEU A 188 -2.01 12.67 13.55
C LEU A 188 -0.62 12.91 12.96
N THR A 189 -0.35 12.39 11.75
CA THR A 189 0.94 12.57 11.09
C THR A 189 1.21 14.01 10.71
N VAL A 190 0.20 14.74 10.22
CA VAL A 190 0.32 16.17 9.92
C VAL A 190 0.62 16.97 11.19
N GLN A 191 0.03 16.63 12.33
CA GLN A 191 0.32 17.32 13.59
C GLN A 191 1.71 16.98 14.13
N LEU A 192 2.10 15.70 14.06
CA LEU A 192 3.47 15.30 14.42
C LEU A 192 4.49 16.02 13.54
N ASP A 193 4.29 16.03 12.22
CA ASP A 193 5.18 16.70 11.26
C ASP A 193 5.29 18.22 11.46
N LYS A 194 4.33 18.87 12.12
CA LYS A 194 4.42 20.30 12.47
C LYS A 194 5.29 20.59 13.68
N ILE A 195 5.46 19.60 14.56
CA ILE A 195 6.19 19.73 15.82
C ILE A 195 7.65 19.28 15.64
N LEU A 196 7.94 18.54 14.57
CA LEU A 196 9.28 18.14 14.12
C LEU A 196 9.97 19.26 13.33
#